data_AF-A0A2J9DZK7-F1
#
_entry.id   AF-A0A2J9DZK7-F1
#
_cell.length_a   1.000
_cell.length_b   1.000
_cell.length_c   1.000
_cell.angle_alpha   90.00
_cell.angle_beta   90.00
_cell.angle_gamma   90.00
#
_symmetry.space_group_name_H-M   'P 1'
#
loop_
_entity.id
_entity.type
_entity.pdbx_description
1 polymer ?
#
loop_
_entity_poly.entity_id
_entity_poly.type
_entity_poly.pdbx_seq_one_letter_code
_entity_poly.pdbx_strand_id
1 'polypeptide(L)'
;MSMVLPKFAESFVNERLTADIFADAYIELWNIERDLGLASQDAGILSQVNSTIFLMADLYNPESDRDDYEFDEEELRLNVKQELEKLKEEGYPINFI
;
A
#
# COMPACT_ATOMS: atom_id res chain seq x y z
N MET A 1 -12.94 8.33 7.08
CA MET A 1 -11.52 7.99 6.92
C MET A 1 -11.29 6.56 7.37
N SER A 2 -10.86 5.71 6.45
CA SER A 2 -10.58 4.30 6.73
C SER A 2 -9.10 4.12 7.09
N MET A 3 -8.80 3.27 8.08
CA MET A 3 -7.43 2.85 8.39
C MET A 3 -7.12 1.42 7.91
N VAL A 4 -8.06 0.77 7.21
CA VAL A 4 -7.90 -0.62 6.76
C VAL A 4 -6.72 -0.76 5.80
N LEU A 5 -6.68 0.05 4.73
CA LEU A 5 -5.59 0.03 3.76
C LEU A 5 -4.21 0.33 4.39
N PRO A 6 -4.00 1.41 5.18
CA PRO A 6 -2.72 1.63 5.84
C PRO A 6 -2.32 0.51 6.79
N LYS A 7 -3.28 -0.11 7.51
CA LYS A 7 -2.98 -1.22 8.43
C LYS A 7 -2.69 -2.53 7.72
N PHE A 8 -3.29 -2.74 6.56
CA PHE A 8 -2.95 -3.85 5.70
C PHE A 8 -1.53 -3.69 5.13
N ALA A 9 -1.19 -2.50 4.63
CA ALA A 9 0.17 -2.18 4.18
C ALA A 9 1.21 -2.24 5.31
N GLU A 10 0.86 -1.83 6.53
CA GLU A 10 1.70 -2.03 7.72
C GLU A 10 1.99 -3.52 7.98
N SER A 11 1.00 -4.39 7.78
CA SER A 11 1.18 -5.84 7.93
C SER A 11 2.12 -6.41 6.88
N PHE A 12 2.04 -5.90 5.65
CA PHE A 12 3.02 -6.20 4.60
C PHE A 12 4.40 -5.75 5.04
N VAL A 13 4.65 -4.47 5.34
CA VAL A 13 5.99 -3.98 5.75
C VAL A 13 6.58 -4.77 6.93
N ASN A 14 5.74 -5.26 7.84
CA ASN A 14 6.14 -6.12 8.97
C ASN A 14 6.33 -7.60 8.61
N GLU A 15 6.54 -7.92 7.33
CA GLU A 15 6.81 -9.25 6.79
C GLU A 15 5.73 -10.30 7.11
N ARG A 16 4.49 -9.87 7.38
CA ARG A 16 3.38 -10.80 7.66
C ARG A 16 2.71 -11.34 6.39
N LEU A 17 3.05 -10.76 5.24
CA LEU A 17 2.50 -11.05 3.93
C LEU A 17 3.63 -11.07 2.90
N THR A 18 3.54 -11.98 1.92
CA THR A 18 4.36 -11.92 0.70
C THR A 18 3.90 -10.76 -0.18
N ALA A 19 4.74 -10.33 -1.12
CA ALA A 19 4.36 -9.28 -2.05
C ALA A 19 3.19 -9.68 -2.98
N ASP A 20 3.13 -10.94 -3.42
CA ASP A 20 2.00 -11.43 -4.24
C ASP A 20 0.65 -11.26 -3.52
N ILE A 21 0.57 -11.74 -2.27
CA ILE A 21 -0.66 -11.65 -1.47
C ILE A 21 -0.99 -10.19 -1.18
N PHE A 22 0.02 -9.38 -0.89
CA PHE A 22 -0.18 -7.97 -0.62
C PHE A 22 -0.72 -7.22 -1.84
N ALA A 23 -0.10 -7.38 -3.02
CA ALA A 23 -0.48 -6.66 -4.22
C ALA A 23 -1.93 -6.94 -4.62
N ASP A 24 -2.28 -8.22 -4.77
CA ASP A 24 -3.63 -8.66 -5.14
C ASP A 24 -4.69 -8.17 -4.13
N ALA A 25 -4.43 -8.40 -2.84
CA ALA A 25 -5.39 -8.07 -1.80
C ALA A 25 -5.50 -6.55 -1.57
N TYR A 26 -4.43 -5.78 -1.72
CA TYR A 26 -4.46 -4.33 -1.57
C TYR A 26 -5.33 -3.69 -2.66
N ILE A 27 -5.16 -4.11 -3.91
CA ILE A 27 -5.95 -3.66 -5.05
C ILE A 27 -7.44 -3.96 -4.83
N GLU A 28 -7.76 -5.18 -4.40
CA GLU A 28 -9.15 -5.56 -4.13
C GLU A 28 -9.76 -4.76 -2.96
N LEU A 29 -9.03 -4.60 -1.85
CA LEU A 29 -9.48 -3.79 -0.72
C LEU A 29 -9.71 -2.34 -1.12
N TRP A 30 -8.84 -1.78 -1.97
CA TRP A 30 -8.99 -0.41 -2.47
C TRP A 30 -10.24 -0.27 -3.34
N ASN A 31 -10.50 -1.22 -4.24
CA ASN A 31 -11.71 -1.26 -5.06
C ASN A 31 -12.97 -1.35 -4.18
N ILE A 32 -12.97 -2.19 -3.15
CA ILE A 32 -14.08 -2.30 -2.19
C ILE A 32 -14.32 -0.96 -1.48
N GLU A 33 -13.27 -0.30 -0.97
CA GLU A 33 -13.41 1.00 -0.31
C GLU A 33 -13.92 2.09 -1.26
N ARG A 34 -13.48 2.07 -2.53
CA ARG A 34 -14.00 2.96 -3.57
C ARG A 34 -15.48 2.73 -3.81
N ASP A 35 -15.90 1.48 -4.01
CA ASP A 35 -17.26 1.13 -4.37
C ASP A 35 -18.25 1.37 -3.20
N LEU A 36 -17.76 1.29 -1.96
CA LEU A 36 -18.49 1.69 -0.75
C LEU A 36 -18.49 3.21 -0.51
N GLY A 37 -17.79 4.00 -1.33
CA GLY A 37 -17.65 5.45 -1.15
C GLY A 37 -16.82 5.86 0.07
N LEU A 38 -16.03 4.94 0.63
CA LEU A 38 -15.12 5.20 1.75
C LEU A 38 -13.86 5.92 1.29
N ALA A 39 -13.34 5.57 0.10
CA ALA A 39 -12.16 6.23 -0.47
C ALA A 39 -12.38 7.75 -0.70
N SER A 40 -13.62 8.15 -1.00
CA SER A 40 -13.99 9.57 -1.15
C SER A 40 -14.03 10.35 0.17
N GLN A 41 -14.00 9.66 1.31
CA GLN A 41 -13.93 10.25 2.65
C GLN A 41 -12.49 10.39 3.14
N ASP A 42 -11.54 9.77 2.46
CA ASP A 42 -10.12 9.98 2.72
C ASP A 42 -9.70 11.29 2.06
N ALA A 43 -9.04 12.16 2.82
CA ALA A 43 -8.62 13.48 2.37
C ALA A 43 -7.14 13.71 2.68
N GLY A 44 -6.51 14.61 1.91
CA GLY A 44 -5.12 14.99 2.11
C GLY A 44 -4.16 13.80 1.96
N ILE A 45 -3.22 13.68 2.89
CA ILE A 45 -2.13 12.70 2.82
C ILE A 45 -2.62 11.25 2.79
N LEU A 46 -3.74 10.92 3.44
CA LEU A 46 -4.26 9.54 3.50
C LEU A 46 -4.68 9.05 2.11
N SER A 47 -5.45 9.87 1.38
CA SER A 47 -5.89 9.55 0.02
C SER A 47 -4.71 9.44 -0.94
N GLN A 48 -3.73 10.34 -0.80
CA GLN A 48 -2.50 10.32 -1.58
C GLN A 48 -1.73 9.02 -1.33
N VAL A 49 -1.43 8.67 -0.07
CA VAL A 49 -0.67 7.47 0.27
C VAL A 49 -1.39 6.21 -0.19
N ASN A 50 -2.70 6.09 0.03
CA ASN A 50 -3.47 4.93 -0.42
C ASN A 50 -3.43 4.76 -1.95
N SER A 51 -3.53 5.87 -2.69
CA SER A 51 -3.47 5.84 -4.16
C SER A 51 -2.05 5.52 -4.66
N THR A 52 -1.02 6.04 -4.00
CA THR A 52 0.38 5.73 -4.35
C THR A 52 0.69 4.26 -4.13
N ILE A 53 0.28 3.69 -2.99
CA ILE A 53 0.49 2.27 -2.69
C ILE A 53 -0.29 1.38 -3.68
N PHE A 54 -1.51 1.78 -4.08
CA PHE A 54 -2.24 1.09 -5.15
C PHE A 54 -1.41 1.01 -6.44
N LEU A 55 -0.83 2.13 -6.88
CA LEU A 55 0.01 2.14 -8.09
C LEU A 55 1.26 1.26 -7.93
N MET A 56 1.87 1.24 -6.75
CA MET A 56 3.02 0.36 -6.49
C MET A 56 2.64 -1.12 -6.54
N ALA A 57 1.48 -1.48 -5.99
CA ALA A 57 0.94 -2.84 -6.08
C ALA A 57 0.62 -3.24 -7.52
N ASP A 58 0.07 -2.33 -8.33
CA ASP A 58 -0.24 -2.58 -9.74
C ASP A 58 1.02 -2.73 -10.62
N LEU A 59 2.14 -2.14 -10.20
CA LEU A 59 3.46 -2.24 -10.85
C LEU A 59 4.34 -3.37 -10.31
N TYR A 60 3.84 -4.17 -9.36
CA TYR A 60 4.59 -5.30 -8.83
C TYR A 60 4.67 -6.43 -9.84
N ASN A 61 5.88 -6.94 -10.08
CA ASN A 61 6.11 -8.12 -10.89
C ASN A 61 7.21 -8.99 -10.26
N PRO A 62 6.89 -10.20 -9.74
CA PRO A 62 7.89 -11.09 -9.13
C PRO A 62 8.86 -11.71 -10.14
N GLU A 63 8.50 -11.71 -11.42
CA GLU A 63 9.21 -12.45 -12.44
C GLU A 63 10.51 -11.76 -12.85
N SER A 64 11.43 -12.56 -13.42
CA SER A 64 12.73 -12.06 -13.87
C SER A 64 12.67 -11.30 -15.20
N ASP A 65 11.54 -11.34 -15.89
CA ASP A 65 11.28 -10.60 -17.13
C ASP A 65 10.64 -9.23 -16.89
N ARG A 66 10.56 -8.79 -15.63
CA ARG A 66 10.04 -7.48 -15.25
C ARG A 66 10.74 -6.32 -15.95
N ASP A 67 9.99 -5.29 -16.27
CA ASP A 67 10.53 -4.05 -16.84
C ASP A 67 11.23 -3.20 -15.75
N ASP A 68 12.13 -2.30 -16.15
CA ASP A 68 12.91 -1.43 -15.23
C ASP A 68 12.04 -0.51 -14.32
N TYR A 69 10.75 -0.35 -14.64
CA TYR A 69 9.81 0.46 -13.86
C TYR A 69 8.90 -0.36 -12.93
N GLU A 70 8.95 -1.69 -13.04
CA GLU A 70 8.21 -2.61 -12.17
C GLU A 70 9.01 -2.90 -10.91
N PHE A 71 8.32 -3.32 -9.85
CA PHE A 71 8.94 -3.59 -8.55
C PHE A 71 9.05 -5.08 -8.30
N ASP A 72 10.19 -5.52 -7.78
CA ASP A 72 10.25 -6.79 -7.06
C ASP A 72 9.72 -6.67 -5.62
N GLU A 73 9.77 -7.77 -4.87
CA GLU A 73 9.24 -7.81 -3.50
C GLU A 73 10.01 -6.87 -2.56
N GLU A 74 11.34 -6.80 -2.68
CA GLU A 74 12.16 -5.96 -1.78
C GLU A 74 11.91 -4.48 -2.07
N GLU A 75 11.86 -4.11 -3.34
CA GLU A 75 11.58 -2.75 -3.80
C GLU A 75 10.17 -2.31 -3.41
N LEU A 76 9.16 -3.16 -3.64
CA LEU A 76 7.79 -2.88 -3.24
C LEU A 76 7.70 -2.65 -1.73
N ARG A 77 8.31 -3.52 -0.92
CA ARG A 77 8.29 -3.42 0.54
C ARG A 77 8.94 -2.14 1.05
N LEU A 78 10.09 -1.77 0.48
CA LEU A 78 10.79 -0.54 0.82
C LEU A 78 9.96 0.70 0.46
N ASN A 79 9.40 0.73 -0.76
CA ASN A 79 8.62 1.87 -1.25
C ASN A 79 7.31 2.04 -0.46
N VAL A 80 6.61 0.96 -0.16
CA VAL A 80 5.40 1.00 0.69
C VAL A 80 5.72 1.51 2.09
N LYS A 81 6.86 1.09 2.68
CA LYS A 81 7.31 1.60 3.98
C LYS A 81 7.53 3.12 3.94
N GLN A 82 8.20 3.63 2.92
CA GLN A 82 8.46 5.07 2.75
C GLN A 82 7.16 5.87 2.63
N GLU A 83 6.15 5.36 1.92
CA GLU A 83 4.83 6.02 1.85
C GLU A 83 4.11 6.02 3.21
N LEU A 84 4.18 4.91 3.96
CA LEU A 84 3.59 4.83 5.29
C LEU A 84 4.28 5.72 6.33
N GLU A 85 5.58 6.01 6.17
CA GLU A 85 6.31 6.97 7.02
C GLU A 85 5.72 8.39 6.90
N LYS A 86 5.26 8.80 5.72
CA LYS A 86 4.58 10.10 5.54
C LYS A 86 3.31 10.21 6.38
N LEU A 87 2.53 9.13 6.47
CA LEU A 87 1.36 9.10 7.36
C LEU A 87 1.78 9.19 8.84
N LYS A 88 2.84 8.49 9.22
CA LYS A 88 3.37 8.53 10.58
C LYS A 88 3.80 9.95 10.98
N GLU A 89 4.46 10.67 10.09
CA GLU A 89 4.86 12.08 10.29
C GLU A 89 3.66 13.00 10.51
N GLU A 90 2.53 12.71 9.86
CA GLU A 90 1.25 13.41 10.01
C GLU A 90 0.42 12.92 11.21
N GLY A 91 1.00 12.08 12.08
CA GLY A 91 0.39 11.64 13.34
C GLY A 91 -0.57 10.45 13.22
N TYR A 92 -0.61 9.77 12.07
CA TYR A 92 -1.40 8.55 11.91
C TYR A 92 -0.74 7.40 12.69
N PRO A 93 -1.54 6.45 13.23
CA PRO A 93 -1.05 5.41 14.12
C PRO A 93 -0.39 4.26 13.33
N ILE A 94 0.73 4.49 12.66
CA ILE A 94 1.51 3.50 11.92
C ILE A 94 2.69 2.97 12.75
N ASN A 95 2.83 1.65 12.82
CA ASN A 95 3.88 0.98 13.62
C ASN A 95 4.59 -0.12 12.82
N PHE A 96 5.92 -0.01 12.73
CA PHE A 96 6.80 -1.04 12.18
C PHE A 96 7.45 -1.82 13.33
N ILE A 97 7.61 -3.14 13.17
CA ILE A 97 8.27 -4.05 14.12
C ILE A 97 9.79 -3.97 13.96
#